data_AF-A0A7W7RI75-F1
#
_entry.id   AF-A0A7W7RI75-F1
#
_cell.length_a   1.000
_cell.length_b   1.000
_cell.length_c   1.000
_cell.angle_alpha   90.00
_cell.angle_beta   90.00
_cell.angle_gamma   90.00
#
_symmetry.space_group_name_H-M   'P 1'
#
loop_
_entity.id
_entity.type
_entity.pdbx_description
1 polymer ?
#
loop_
_entity_poly.entity_id
_entity_poly.type
_entity_poly.pdbx_seq_one_letter_code
_entity_poly.pdbx_strand_id
1 'polypeptide(L)'
;MSLWRIRAAVEDRPGQLAGVVGAMAAEGGNVVGLSIHADPVGVVDEFIVDVPGDHRALVREVARRSVSDSVAAVPAQPREVGDDVTRSLLLTARLRSEPNQLPEALRELLLADEARWSNLTRPEPEFLEEPETTLLVPVGPLRGVRLRRPDRPFTWTESARADALVRSVLPPAGPVPTSGSLTTSGGTELFVWQVGAGDAEPLRRLHRRCSEETTRRRYFTVMRELSPRMLAVFCDPEHGLTLAARPAEGGEPVALAHLMYTPDPGVGEVAFLVEDSCQQRGVGSALARTLTTIAADWGLAEVRAETVAGNRPMQRIMRTMGATLRAPQHGTVQARLPVAGSVPPRRPGRLTSLMSEPGAAGQRLA
;
A
#
# COMPACT_ATOMS: atom_id res chain seq x y z
N MET A 1 -16.59 34.90 -1.51
CA MET A 1 -15.65 33.76 -1.43
C MET A 1 -16.28 32.63 -2.19
N SER A 2 -15.62 32.16 -3.24
CA SER A 2 -16.04 30.96 -3.96
C SER A 2 -14.91 29.96 -3.82
N LEU A 3 -15.09 28.99 -2.93
CA LEU A 3 -14.09 27.97 -2.66
C LEU A 3 -14.22 26.88 -3.72
N TRP A 4 -13.09 26.49 -4.28
CA TRP A 4 -12.97 25.44 -5.28
C TRP A 4 -11.95 24.41 -4.82
N ARG A 5 -12.34 23.14 -4.88
CA ARG A 5 -11.41 22.03 -4.80
C ARG A 5 -10.89 21.74 -6.21
N ILE A 6 -9.57 21.77 -6.37
CA ILE A 6 -8.91 21.52 -7.64
C ILE A 6 -7.94 20.36 -7.43
N ARG A 7 -8.14 19.29 -8.19
CA ARG A 7 -7.28 18.09 -8.17
C ARG A 7 -6.50 18.02 -9.48
N ALA A 8 -5.18 17.94 -9.38
CA ALA A 8 -4.27 17.92 -10.52
C ALA A 8 -3.14 16.92 -10.29
N ALA A 9 -2.79 16.16 -11.33
CA ALA A 9 -1.58 15.34 -11.32
C ALA A 9 -0.37 16.24 -11.61
N VAL A 10 0.49 16.46 -10.61
CA VAL A 10 1.68 17.32 -10.73
C VAL A 10 2.91 16.43 -10.77
N GLU A 11 3.86 16.75 -11.66
CA GLU A 11 5.10 15.99 -11.73
C GLU A 11 5.90 16.18 -10.43
N ASP A 12 6.32 15.07 -9.82
CA ASP A 12 7.10 15.06 -8.57
C ASP A 12 8.56 15.45 -8.84
N ARG A 13 8.75 16.74 -9.14
CA ARG A 13 10.06 17.39 -9.35
C ARG A 13 10.12 18.74 -8.64
N PRO A 14 11.30 19.13 -8.14
CA PRO A 14 11.48 20.43 -7.51
C PRO A 14 10.94 21.58 -8.39
N GLY A 15 10.12 22.45 -7.79
CA GLY A 15 9.58 23.64 -8.43
C GLY A 15 8.27 23.47 -9.21
N GLN A 16 7.81 22.25 -9.49
CA GLN A 16 6.56 22.02 -10.24
C GLN A 16 5.33 22.51 -9.48
N LEU A 17 5.19 22.08 -8.22
CA LEU A 17 4.14 22.55 -7.32
C LEU A 17 4.15 24.08 -7.14
N ALA A 18 5.33 24.68 -7.01
CA ALA A 18 5.48 26.13 -6.91
C ALA A 18 4.99 26.84 -8.18
N GLY A 19 5.25 26.27 -9.35
CA GLY A 19 4.74 26.77 -10.63
C GLY A 19 3.22 26.73 -10.71
N VAL A 20 2.58 25.65 -10.22
CA VAL A 20 1.11 25.52 -10.17
C VAL A 20 0.51 26.57 -9.24
N VAL A 21 1.02 26.68 -8.01
CA VAL A 21 0.54 27.65 -7.01
C VAL A 21 0.75 29.09 -7.49
N GLY A 22 1.89 29.40 -8.11
CA GLY A 22 2.16 30.71 -8.69
C GLY A 22 1.16 31.08 -9.79
N ALA A 23 0.75 30.11 -10.61
CA ALA A 23 -0.24 30.32 -11.66
C ALA A 23 -1.66 30.54 -11.09
N MET A 24 -2.02 29.84 -10.00
CA MET A 24 -3.26 30.11 -9.27
C MET A 24 -3.29 31.53 -8.70
N ALA A 25 -2.18 31.98 -8.11
CA ALA A 25 -2.07 33.32 -7.55
C ALA A 25 -2.15 34.42 -8.63
N ALA A 26 -1.59 34.19 -9.82
CA ALA A 26 -1.66 35.14 -10.93
C ALA A 26 -3.11 35.38 -11.42
N GLU A 27 -3.96 34.37 -11.32
CA GLU A 27 -5.40 34.44 -11.62
C GLU A 27 -6.24 34.91 -10.40
N GLY A 28 -5.58 35.42 -9.35
CA GLY A 28 -6.23 35.95 -8.14
C GLY A 28 -6.72 34.88 -7.16
N GLY A 29 -6.38 33.61 -7.36
CA GLY A 29 -6.73 32.52 -6.46
C GLY A 29 -5.87 32.49 -5.19
N ASN A 30 -6.50 32.30 -4.03
CA ASN A 30 -5.81 32.13 -2.75
C ASN A 30 -5.91 30.67 -2.29
N VAL A 31 -4.79 29.95 -2.21
CA VAL A 31 -4.76 28.57 -1.72
C VAL A 31 -4.93 28.56 -0.20
N VAL A 32 -6.06 28.03 0.27
CA VAL A 32 -6.41 27.94 1.70
C VAL A 32 -6.24 26.53 2.26
N GLY A 33 -6.00 25.53 1.41
CA GLY A 33 -5.70 24.16 1.81
C GLY A 33 -4.93 23.41 0.72
N LEU A 34 -4.07 22.49 1.13
CA LEU A 34 -3.28 21.64 0.24
C LEU A 34 -3.16 20.23 0.86
N SER A 35 -3.54 19.23 0.09
CA SER A 35 -3.36 17.81 0.41
C SER A 35 -2.64 17.13 -0.74
N ILE A 36 -1.60 16.36 -0.41
CA ILE A 36 -0.78 15.64 -1.38
C ILE A 36 -1.10 14.15 -1.28
N HIS A 37 -1.53 13.55 -2.38
CA HIS A 37 -1.84 12.12 -2.44
C HIS A 37 -0.81 11.40 -3.31
N ALA A 38 -0.02 10.53 -2.68
CA ALA A 38 0.94 9.70 -3.40
C ALA A 38 0.22 8.57 -4.12
N ASP A 39 0.43 8.47 -5.43
CA ASP A 39 -0.11 7.44 -6.31
C ASP A 39 1.05 6.65 -6.97
N PRO A 40 0.86 5.38 -7.37
CA PRO A 40 1.88 4.63 -8.10
C PRO A 40 2.29 5.26 -9.43
N VAL A 41 1.35 5.96 -10.09
CA VAL A 41 1.57 6.58 -11.40
C VAL A 41 2.12 8.00 -11.27
N GLY A 42 1.96 8.66 -10.11
CA GLY A 42 2.44 10.02 -9.89
C GLY A 42 2.03 10.60 -8.53
N VAL A 43 2.10 11.92 -8.40
CA VAL A 43 1.57 12.63 -7.23
C VAL A 43 0.33 13.39 -7.68
N VAL A 44 -0.76 13.20 -6.95
CA VAL A 44 -2.02 13.93 -7.17
C VAL A 44 -2.15 14.95 -6.06
N ASP A 45 -2.04 16.22 -6.43
CA ASP A 45 -2.21 17.34 -5.52
C ASP A 45 -3.67 17.79 -5.53
N GLU A 46 -4.21 18.00 -4.33
CA GLU A 46 -5.52 18.57 -4.11
C GLU A 46 -5.39 19.92 -3.41
N PHE A 47 -5.90 20.95 -4.07
CA PHE A 47 -5.89 22.33 -3.58
C PHE A 47 -7.32 22.75 -3.22
N ILE A 48 -7.46 23.45 -2.12
CA ILE A 48 -8.67 24.24 -1.84
C ILE A 48 -8.30 25.70 -2.06
N VAL A 49 -8.96 26.35 -3.01
CA VAL A 49 -8.62 27.69 -3.48
C VAL A 49 -9.84 28.59 -3.34
N ASP A 50 -9.70 29.73 -2.67
CA ASP A 50 -10.68 30.82 -2.75
C ASP A 50 -10.43 31.61 -4.03
N VAL A 51 -11.39 31.58 -4.95
CA VAL A 51 -11.31 32.28 -6.23
C VAL A 51 -12.30 33.44 -6.23
N PRO A 52 -11.85 34.69 -6.30
CA PRO A 52 -12.74 35.83 -6.48
C PRO A 52 -13.19 35.93 -7.94
N GLY A 53 -14.39 35.44 -8.26
CA GLY A 53 -14.97 35.53 -9.61
C GLY A 53 -14.96 34.22 -10.39
N ASP A 54 -14.56 34.25 -11.67
CA ASP A 54 -14.62 33.08 -12.55
C ASP A 54 -13.38 32.17 -12.44
N HIS A 55 -13.56 30.99 -11.87
CA HIS A 55 -12.55 29.94 -11.73
C HIS A 55 -12.03 29.34 -13.05
N ARG A 56 -12.72 29.52 -14.18
CA ARG A 56 -12.37 28.85 -15.46
C ARG A 56 -10.99 29.25 -16.00
N ALA A 57 -10.54 30.47 -15.75
CA ALA A 57 -9.20 30.90 -16.17
C ALA A 57 -8.11 30.17 -15.37
N LEU A 58 -8.27 30.15 -14.05
CA LEU A 58 -7.40 29.45 -13.12
C LEU A 58 -7.34 27.94 -13.42
N VAL A 59 -8.48 27.27 -13.59
CA VAL A 59 -8.51 25.82 -13.89
C VAL A 59 -7.77 25.49 -15.20
N ARG A 60 -7.94 26.31 -16.25
CA ARG A 60 -7.21 26.13 -17.51
C ARG A 60 -5.70 26.30 -17.34
N GLU A 61 -5.28 27.20 -16.46
CA GLU A 61 -3.86 27.46 -16.22
C GLU A 61 -3.19 26.36 -15.40
N VAL A 62 -3.93 25.78 -14.44
CA VAL A 62 -3.51 24.57 -13.70
C VAL A 62 -3.45 23.37 -14.64
N ALA A 63 -4.42 23.21 -15.54
CA ALA A 63 -4.43 22.10 -16.51
C ALA A 63 -3.21 22.10 -17.41
N ARG A 64 -2.81 23.25 -17.96
CA ARG A 64 -1.59 23.38 -18.78
C ARG A 64 -0.28 22.95 -18.10
N ARG A 65 -0.29 22.83 -16.76
CA ARG A 65 0.87 22.46 -15.94
C ARG A 65 0.74 21.08 -15.33
N SER A 66 -0.37 20.38 -15.53
CA SER A 66 -0.55 19.01 -15.05
C SER A 66 0.01 18.01 -16.06
N VAL A 67 0.39 16.82 -15.58
CA VAL A 67 1.08 15.79 -16.38
C VAL A 67 0.20 15.22 -17.52
N SER A 68 -1.11 15.36 -17.42
CA SER A 68 -2.11 14.75 -18.31
C SER A 68 -3.15 15.74 -18.85
N ASP A 69 -2.95 17.05 -18.65
CA ASP A 69 -3.98 18.10 -18.83
C ASP A 69 -5.31 17.84 -18.07
N SER A 70 -5.38 16.77 -17.27
CA SER A 70 -6.57 16.37 -16.54
C SER A 70 -6.59 17.07 -15.19
N VAL A 71 -7.53 18.00 -15.04
CA VAL A 71 -7.79 18.72 -13.79
C VAL A 71 -9.27 18.62 -13.49
N ALA A 72 -9.59 18.14 -12.29
CA ALA A 72 -10.96 18.14 -11.79
C ALA A 72 -11.13 19.35 -10.87
N ALA A 73 -12.14 20.17 -11.13
CA ALA A 73 -12.46 21.33 -10.31
C ALA A 73 -13.93 21.30 -9.92
N VAL A 74 -14.21 21.29 -8.61
CA VAL A 74 -15.57 21.27 -8.06
C VAL A 74 -15.71 22.28 -6.92
N PRO A 75 -16.92 22.81 -6.66
CA PRO A 75 -17.13 23.69 -5.52
C PRO A 75 -16.73 23.00 -4.20
N ALA A 76 -16.06 23.74 -3.31
CA ALA A 76 -15.68 23.28 -1.98
C ALA A 76 -16.49 24.02 -0.90
N GLN A 77 -16.74 23.35 0.22
CA GLN A 77 -17.43 23.94 1.36
C GLN A 77 -16.43 24.44 2.41
N PRO A 78 -16.76 25.48 3.21
CA PRO A 78 -15.85 25.99 4.24
C PRO A 78 -15.37 24.95 5.25
N ARG A 79 -16.21 23.96 5.59
CA ARG A 79 -15.85 22.84 6.50
C ARG A 79 -14.75 21.92 5.95
N GLU A 80 -14.46 22.02 4.66
CA GLU A 80 -13.42 21.24 3.99
C GLU A 80 -12.05 21.90 4.14
N VAL A 81 -11.97 23.18 4.53
CA VAL A 81 -10.73 23.93 4.85
C VAL A 81 -10.15 23.54 6.23
N GLY A 82 -10.63 22.44 6.82
CA GLY A 82 -10.23 21.98 8.15
C GLY A 82 -9.08 20.98 8.11
N ASP A 83 -8.49 20.72 9.28
CA ASP A 83 -7.46 19.71 9.46
C ASP A 83 -8.04 18.29 9.30
N ASP A 84 -7.63 17.60 8.23
CA ASP A 84 -8.05 16.24 7.92
C ASP A 84 -7.66 15.24 9.01
N VAL A 85 -6.56 15.49 9.73
CA VAL A 85 -6.09 14.64 10.83
C VAL A 85 -7.08 14.71 11.99
N THR A 86 -7.44 15.92 12.44
CA THR A 86 -8.44 16.14 13.48
C THR A 86 -9.79 15.52 13.08
N ARG A 87 -10.24 15.70 11.83
CA ARG A 87 -11.47 15.08 11.33
C ARG A 87 -11.42 13.56 11.45
N SER A 88 -10.31 12.94 11.03
CA SER A 88 -10.12 11.49 11.08
C SER A 88 -10.16 10.94 12.51
N LEU A 89 -9.52 11.65 13.47
CA LEU A 89 -9.53 11.27 14.88
C LEU A 89 -10.92 11.38 15.50
N LEU A 90 -11.67 12.45 15.18
CA LEU A 90 -13.04 12.63 15.64
C LEU A 90 -14.00 11.58 15.07
N LEU A 91 -13.85 11.23 13.78
CA LEU A 91 -14.61 10.14 13.16
C LEU A 91 -14.31 8.80 13.82
N THR A 92 -13.03 8.52 14.09
CA THR A 92 -12.61 7.31 14.82
C THR A 92 -13.25 7.25 16.21
N ALA A 93 -13.22 8.35 16.96
CA ALA A 93 -13.84 8.44 18.28
C ALA A 93 -15.36 8.21 18.22
N ARG A 94 -16.06 8.79 17.23
CA ARG A 94 -17.51 8.59 17.02
C ARG A 94 -17.83 7.13 16.72
N LEU A 95 -17.05 6.49 15.86
CA LEU A 95 -17.29 5.09 15.47
C LEU A 95 -17.06 4.10 16.61
N ARG A 96 -16.35 4.46 17.68
CA ARG A 96 -16.24 3.61 18.88
C ARG A 96 -17.58 3.48 19.61
N SER A 97 -18.37 4.55 19.67
CA SER A 97 -19.71 4.51 20.28
C SER A 97 -20.78 4.09 19.28
N GLU A 98 -20.60 4.36 17.98
CA GLU A 98 -21.60 4.16 16.93
C GLU A 98 -21.03 3.43 15.70
N PRO A 99 -20.62 2.15 15.80
CA PRO A 99 -19.96 1.42 14.70
C PRO A 99 -20.84 1.24 13.46
N ASN A 100 -22.16 1.32 13.61
CA ASN A 100 -23.13 1.21 12.51
C ASN A 100 -23.09 2.42 11.56
N GLN A 101 -22.52 3.55 11.97
CA GLN A 101 -22.34 4.76 11.15
C GLN A 101 -21.05 4.74 10.29
N LEU A 102 -20.41 3.57 10.14
CA LEU A 102 -19.20 3.42 9.35
C LEU A 102 -19.33 3.93 7.91
N PRO A 103 -20.43 3.67 7.16
CA PRO A 103 -20.60 4.26 5.84
C PRO A 103 -20.60 5.78 5.86
N GLU A 104 -21.34 6.40 6.79
CA GLU A 104 -21.42 7.85 6.92
C GLU A 104 -20.08 8.46 7.29
N ALA A 105 -19.33 7.82 8.19
CA ALA A 105 -17.99 8.26 8.57
C ALA A 105 -16.99 8.15 7.41
N LEU A 106 -17.02 7.06 6.63
CA LEU A 106 -16.17 6.92 5.44
C LEU A 106 -16.55 7.93 4.35
N ARG A 107 -17.85 8.20 4.18
CA ARG A 107 -18.34 9.25 3.27
C ARG A 107 -17.81 10.62 3.66
N GLU A 108 -17.85 10.94 4.96
CA GLU A 108 -17.33 12.19 5.50
C GLU A 108 -15.80 12.28 5.38
N LEU A 109 -15.09 11.18 5.68
CA LEU A 109 -13.63 11.10 5.62
C LEU A 109 -13.10 11.34 4.20
N LEU A 110 -13.72 10.73 3.19
CA LEU A 110 -13.25 10.77 1.81
C LEU A 110 -14.01 11.78 0.93
N LEU A 111 -14.94 12.54 1.53
CA LEU A 111 -15.78 13.51 0.83
C LEU A 111 -16.45 12.89 -0.41
N ALA A 112 -17.01 11.69 -0.21
CA ALA A 112 -17.77 10.96 -1.21
C ALA A 112 -19.23 11.42 -1.24
N ASP A 113 -19.89 11.28 -2.38
CA ASP A 113 -21.31 11.63 -2.55
C ASP A 113 -22.21 10.57 -1.94
N GLU A 114 -21.85 9.30 -2.14
CA GLU A 114 -22.59 8.15 -1.63
C GLU A 114 -21.66 7.23 -0.82
N ALA A 115 -22.19 6.64 0.24
CA ALA A 115 -21.60 5.48 0.90
C ALA A 115 -22.70 4.56 1.41
N ARG A 116 -22.57 3.26 1.14
CA ARG A 116 -23.56 2.26 1.56
C ARG A 116 -22.91 0.94 1.92
N TRP A 117 -23.54 0.24 2.86
CA TRP A 117 -23.20 -1.16 3.11
C TRP A 117 -23.41 -1.99 1.84
N SER A 118 -22.46 -2.88 1.57
CA SER A 118 -22.49 -3.82 0.45
C SER A 118 -22.17 -5.22 0.97
N ASN A 119 -22.82 -6.23 0.39
CA ASN A 119 -22.58 -7.63 0.72
C ASN A 119 -21.52 -8.20 -0.24
N LEU A 120 -20.37 -8.64 0.28
CA LEU A 120 -19.28 -9.18 -0.55
C LEU A 120 -19.56 -10.59 -1.08
N THR A 121 -20.58 -11.27 -0.55
CA THR A 121 -20.97 -12.64 -0.94
C THR A 121 -22.08 -12.69 -1.98
N ARG A 122 -22.69 -11.54 -2.31
CA ARG A 122 -23.65 -11.42 -3.40
C ARG A 122 -23.06 -10.52 -4.47
N PRO A 123 -22.95 -10.96 -5.73
CA PRO A 123 -22.63 -10.05 -6.82
C PRO A 123 -23.81 -9.08 -6.97
N GLU A 124 -23.69 -7.87 -6.43
CA GLU A 124 -24.52 -6.76 -6.89
C GLU A 124 -24.13 -6.44 -8.33
N PRO A 125 -25.07 -5.99 -9.19
CA PRO A 125 -24.73 -5.57 -10.54
C PRO A 125 -23.57 -4.59 -10.48
N GLU A 126 -22.51 -4.91 -11.23
CA GLU A 126 -21.40 -3.99 -11.48
C GLU A 126 -22.02 -2.69 -11.99
N PHE A 127 -21.65 -1.56 -11.38
CA PHE A 127 -21.85 -0.31 -12.06
C PHE A 127 -21.15 -0.44 -13.42
N LEU A 128 -21.84 -0.14 -14.52
CA LEU A 128 -21.24 -0.19 -15.86
C LEU A 128 -20.19 0.91 -16.09
N GLU A 129 -19.65 1.57 -15.04
CA GLU A 129 -18.94 2.85 -15.18
C GLU A 129 -17.66 2.92 -14.32
N GLU A 130 -16.67 3.59 -14.91
CA GLU A 130 -15.26 3.81 -14.57
C GLU A 130 -14.79 3.41 -13.14
N PRO A 131 -13.89 2.41 -13.01
CA PRO A 131 -13.52 1.77 -11.74
C PRO A 131 -12.91 2.70 -10.69
N GLU A 132 -12.46 3.88 -11.09
CA GLU A 132 -11.73 4.79 -10.19
C GLU A 132 -12.67 5.74 -9.43
N THR A 133 -13.92 5.94 -9.88
CA THR A 133 -14.93 6.80 -9.21
C THR A 133 -15.74 6.07 -8.14
N THR A 134 -15.49 4.78 -7.97
CA THR A 134 -16.13 3.92 -6.96
C THR A 134 -15.05 3.25 -6.12
N LEU A 135 -15.21 3.23 -4.80
CA LEU A 135 -14.30 2.57 -3.88
C LEU A 135 -15.06 1.55 -3.03
N LEU A 136 -14.57 0.31 -2.97
CA LEU A 136 -15.08 -0.71 -2.08
C LEU A 136 -14.09 -0.93 -0.94
N VAL A 137 -14.51 -0.64 0.29
CA VAL A 137 -13.71 -0.81 1.50
C VAL A 137 -14.20 -2.04 2.26
N PRO A 138 -13.45 -3.15 2.30
CA PRO A 138 -13.87 -4.36 3.01
C PRO A 138 -14.03 -4.13 4.51
N VAL A 139 -15.07 -4.72 5.10
CA VAL A 139 -15.35 -4.70 6.55
C VAL A 139 -15.48 -6.16 6.99
N GLY A 140 -14.34 -6.80 7.14
CA GLY A 140 -14.25 -8.24 7.34
C GLY A 140 -14.61 -9.06 6.09
N PRO A 141 -14.90 -10.37 6.24
CA PRO A 141 -15.01 -11.28 5.10
C PRO A 141 -16.36 -11.26 4.36
N LEU A 142 -17.41 -10.67 4.95
CA LEU A 142 -18.78 -10.79 4.44
C LEU A 142 -19.38 -9.47 3.96
N ARG A 143 -18.85 -8.33 4.43
CA ARG A 143 -19.43 -7.01 4.22
C ARG A 143 -18.34 -6.04 3.81
N GLY A 144 -18.75 -4.98 3.13
CA GLY A 144 -17.90 -3.83 2.82
C GLY A 144 -18.74 -2.57 2.79
N VAL A 145 -18.08 -1.42 2.76
CA VAL A 145 -18.70 -0.14 2.44
C VAL A 145 -18.32 0.22 1.02
N ARG A 146 -19.32 0.46 0.18
CA ARG A 146 -19.12 0.96 -1.18
C ARG A 146 -19.35 2.47 -1.18
N LEU A 147 -18.35 3.22 -1.62
CA LEU A 147 -18.38 4.66 -1.82
C LEU A 147 -18.42 5.00 -3.31
N ARG A 148 -19.07 6.10 -3.66
CA ARG A 148 -19.12 6.63 -5.03
C ARG A 148 -18.88 8.13 -5.02
N ARG A 149 -18.08 8.59 -5.98
CA ARG A 149 -17.75 9.99 -6.24
C ARG A 149 -17.54 10.20 -7.75
N PRO A 150 -18.56 10.63 -8.52
CA PRO A 150 -18.55 10.59 -9.98
C PRO A 150 -17.64 11.64 -10.63
N ASP A 151 -17.34 12.72 -9.91
CA ASP A 151 -16.57 13.88 -10.36
C ASP A 151 -15.05 13.72 -10.15
N ARG A 152 -14.64 12.82 -9.25
CA ARG A 152 -13.25 12.68 -8.80
C ARG A 152 -12.89 11.22 -8.48
N PRO A 153 -11.94 10.61 -9.20
CA PRO A 153 -11.37 9.31 -8.86
C PRO A 153 -10.86 9.23 -7.43
N PHE A 154 -10.96 8.08 -6.77
CA PHE A 154 -10.31 7.81 -5.48
C PHE A 154 -8.82 7.49 -5.69
N THR A 155 -7.97 8.13 -4.91
CA THR A 155 -6.53 7.85 -4.88
C THR A 155 -6.21 6.65 -3.98
N TRP A 156 -5.03 6.08 -4.15
CA TRP A 156 -4.52 5.03 -3.26
C TRP A 156 -4.41 5.50 -1.80
N THR A 157 -4.00 6.76 -1.59
CA THR A 157 -3.91 7.34 -0.24
C THR A 157 -5.29 7.44 0.42
N GLU A 158 -6.33 7.83 -0.34
CA GLU A 158 -7.72 7.83 0.14
C GLU A 158 -8.21 6.41 0.47
N SER A 159 -7.91 5.43 -0.38
CA SER A 159 -8.24 4.02 -0.12
C SER A 159 -7.58 3.50 1.15
N ALA A 160 -6.30 3.80 1.37
CA ALA A 160 -5.57 3.38 2.56
C ALA A 160 -6.11 4.03 3.84
N ARG A 161 -6.45 5.32 3.78
CA ARG A 161 -7.09 6.04 4.90
C ARG A 161 -8.43 5.42 5.28
N ALA A 162 -9.22 5.01 4.27
CA ALA A 162 -10.49 4.34 4.45
C ALA A 162 -10.33 2.98 5.16
N ASP A 163 -9.39 2.16 4.68
CA ASP A 163 -9.06 0.86 5.29
C ASP A 163 -8.57 1.02 6.74
N ALA A 164 -7.68 1.99 6.99
CA ALA A 164 -7.19 2.31 8.33
C ALA A 164 -8.32 2.72 9.29
N LEU A 165 -9.28 3.54 8.84
CA LEU A 165 -10.44 3.91 9.65
C LEU A 165 -11.29 2.68 9.98
N VAL A 166 -11.59 1.82 9.00
CA VAL A 166 -12.34 0.57 9.22
C VAL A 166 -11.63 -0.32 10.23
N ARG A 167 -10.32 -0.52 10.09
CA ARG A 167 -9.53 -1.35 11.01
C ARG A 167 -9.52 -0.81 12.43
N SER A 168 -9.47 0.52 12.59
CA SER A 168 -9.45 1.15 13.91
C SER A 168 -10.72 0.92 14.74
N VAL A 169 -11.82 0.53 14.09
CA VAL A 169 -13.14 0.36 14.71
C VAL A 169 -13.67 -1.07 14.65
N LEU A 170 -13.04 -1.94 13.85
CA LEU A 170 -13.33 -3.37 13.88
C LEU A 170 -12.80 -3.97 15.19
N PRO A 171 -13.48 -5.00 15.74
CA PRO A 171 -12.85 -5.85 16.75
C PRO A 171 -11.53 -6.36 16.16
N PRO A 172 -10.42 -6.36 16.93
CA PRO A 172 -9.17 -6.88 16.41
C PRO A 172 -9.40 -8.32 15.96
N ALA A 173 -9.41 -8.54 14.64
CA ALA A 173 -9.04 -9.83 14.11
C ALA A 173 -7.64 -10.04 14.69
N GLY A 174 -7.46 -11.01 15.59
CA GLY A 174 -6.19 -11.18 16.28
C GLY A 174 -5.02 -11.09 15.29
N PRO A 175 -3.86 -10.57 15.72
CA PRO A 175 -2.76 -10.21 14.81
C PRO A 175 -2.47 -11.34 13.84
N VAL A 176 -2.20 -11.02 12.56
CA VAL A 176 -1.73 -12.03 11.60
C VAL A 176 -0.64 -12.85 12.28
N PRO A 177 -0.77 -14.19 12.37
CA PRO A 177 0.22 -14.99 13.08
C PRO A 177 1.61 -14.72 12.51
N THR A 178 2.48 -14.14 13.32
CA THR A 178 3.87 -13.87 12.94
C THR A 178 4.75 -15.11 13.13
N SER A 179 4.14 -16.27 13.42
CA SER A 179 4.78 -17.58 13.41
C SER A 179 3.89 -18.64 12.75
N GLY A 180 4.51 -19.59 12.05
CA GLY A 180 3.81 -20.68 11.39
C GLY A 180 4.58 -21.33 10.24
N SER A 181 4.00 -22.38 9.67
CA SER A 181 4.56 -23.08 8.52
C SER A 181 4.26 -22.34 7.21
N LEU A 182 5.25 -22.31 6.32
CA LEU A 182 5.20 -21.64 5.02
C LEU A 182 5.77 -22.55 3.93
N THR A 183 4.98 -22.85 2.91
CA THR A 183 5.44 -23.61 1.74
C THR A 183 5.73 -22.67 0.57
N THR A 184 6.94 -22.73 0.04
CA THR A 184 7.36 -21.96 -1.14
C THR A 184 6.75 -22.55 -2.42
N SER A 185 6.73 -21.78 -3.51
CA SER A 185 6.30 -22.29 -4.82
C SER A 185 7.19 -23.40 -5.38
N GLY A 186 8.43 -23.49 -4.89
CA GLY A 186 9.37 -24.57 -5.21
C GLY A 186 9.23 -25.80 -4.30
N GLY A 187 8.15 -25.89 -3.50
CA GLY A 187 7.90 -27.03 -2.60
C GLY A 187 8.76 -27.08 -1.35
N THR A 188 9.61 -26.09 -1.10
CA THR A 188 10.39 -26.00 0.16
C THR A 188 9.48 -25.60 1.30
N GLU A 189 9.45 -26.40 2.36
CA GLU A 189 8.72 -26.15 3.59
C GLU A 189 9.61 -25.43 4.61
N LEU A 190 9.08 -24.34 5.17
CA LEU A 190 9.76 -23.48 6.13
C LEU A 190 8.89 -23.33 7.38
N PHE A 191 9.54 -23.12 8.52
CA PHE A 191 8.91 -22.55 9.70
C PHE A 191 9.39 -21.11 9.83
N VAL A 192 8.43 -20.19 9.97
CA VAL A 192 8.67 -18.74 10.12
C VAL A 192 8.28 -18.32 11.53
N TRP A 193 9.01 -17.38 12.11
CA TRP A 193 8.69 -16.77 13.40
C TRP A 193 9.13 -15.31 13.46
N GLN A 194 8.49 -14.55 14.35
CA GLN A 194 8.91 -13.21 14.72
C GLN A 194 10.18 -13.26 15.56
N VAL A 195 11.19 -12.52 15.13
CA VAL A 195 12.45 -12.36 15.84
C VAL A 195 12.23 -11.47 17.07
N GLY A 196 12.76 -11.91 18.21
CA GLY A 196 12.88 -11.10 19.42
C GLY A 196 14.33 -11.01 19.91
N ALA A 197 14.53 -10.41 21.09
CA ALA A 197 15.86 -10.22 21.67
C ALA A 197 16.64 -11.53 21.89
N GLY A 198 15.95 -12.65 22.11
CA GLY A 198 16.56 -13.99 22.28
C GLY A 198 17.16 -14.59 21.01
N ASP A 199 16.83 -14.05 19.82
CA ASP A 199 17.25 -14.60 18.53
C ASP A 199 18.53 -13.95 17.98
N ALA A 200 19.15 -13.02 18.71
CA ALA A 200 20.29 -12.24 18.22
C ALA A 200 21.47 -13.11 17.74
N GLU A 201 21.78 -14.20 18.46
CA GLU A 201 22.90 -15.08 18.11
C GLU A 201 22.60 -15.99 16.89
N PRO A 202 21.42 -16.64 16.79
CA PRO A 202 20.97 -17.26 15.54
C PRO A 202 21.06 -16.33 14.32
N LEU A 203 20.66 -15.07 14.46
CA LEU A 203 20.73 -14.07 13.38
C LEU A 203 22.16 -13.77 12.95
N ARG A 204 23.09 -13.65 13.92
CA ARG A 204 24.53 -13.49 13.64
C ARG A 204 25.10 -14.68 12.87
N ARG A 205 24.73 -15.90 13.26
CA ARG A 205 25.20 -17.11 12.56
C ARG A 205 24.69 -17.17 11.13
N LEU A 206 23.40 -16.90 10.88
CA LEU A 206 22.87 -16.80 9.52
C LEU A 206 23.65 -15.76 8.70
N HIS A 207 23.86 -14.57 9.25
CA HIS A 207 24.59 -13.51 8.54
C HIS A 207 26.02 -13.92 8.17
N ARG A 208 26.76 -14.57 9.09
CA ARG A 208 28.13 -15.04 8.84
C ARG A 208 28.23 -16.12 7.77
N ARG A 209 27.17 -16.91 7.55
CA ARG A 209 27.13 -17.93 6.48
C ARG A 209 26.82 -17.35 5.10
N CYS A 210 26.29 -16.12 5.02
CA CYS A 210 25.99 -15.47 3.76
C CYS A 210 27.27 -15.01 3.06
N SER A 211 27.29 -15.11 1.73
CA SER A 211 28.41 -14.60 0.93
C SER A 211 28.54 -13.07 0.98
N GLU A 212 29.72 -12.55 0.63
CA GLU A 212 29.95 -11.11 0.48
C GLU A 212 29.02 -10.48 -0.57
N GLU A 213 28.66 -11.23 -1.62
CA GLU A 213 27.70 -10.77 -2.61
C GLU A 213 26.28 -10.65 -2.03
N THR A 214 25.84 -11.64 -1.26
CA THR A 214 24.53 -11.64 -0.60
C THR A 214 24.40 -10.49 0.39
N THR A 215 25.42 -10.24 1.21
CA THR A 215 25.43 -9.12 2.16
C THR A 215 25.54 -7.77 1.45
N ARG A 216 26.37 -7.64 0.41
CA ARG A 216 26.43 -6.43 -0.43
C ARG A 216 25.08 -6.09 -1.08
N ARG A 217 24.33 -7.08 -1.55
CA ARG A 217 22.99 -6.84 -2.13
C ARG A 217 21.98 -6.39 -1.08
N ARG A 218 22.13 -6.80 0.18
CA ARG A 218 21.22 -6.47 1.29
C ARG A 218 21.54 -5.12 1.94
N TYR A 219 22.82 -4.78 2.08
CA TYR A 219 23.29 -3.64 2.88
C TYR A 219 24.02 -2.58 2.03
N PHE A 220 24.05 -2.74 0.71
CA PHE A 220 24.78 -1.89 -0.24
C PHE A 220 26.31 -1.86 -0.06
N THR A 221 26.82 -2.61 0.92
CA THR A 221 28.24 -2.78 1.23
C THR A 221 28.51 -4.21 1.70
N VAL A 222 29.75 -4.69 1.54
CA VAL A 222 30.15 -5.97 2.11
C VAL A 222 30.18 -5.81 3.62
N MET A 223 29.34 -6.57 4.31
CA MET A 223 29.25 -6.56 5.76
C MET A 223 29.40 -8.00 6.23
N ARG A 224 30.43 -8.27 7.04
CA ARG A 224 30.71 -9.64 7.54
C ARG A 224 29.98 -9.96 8.84
N GLU A 225 29.70 -8.93 9.65
CA GLU A 225 29.04 -9.08 10.94
C GLU A 225 27.95 -8.04 11.16
N LEU A 226 26.88 -8.45 11.85
CA LEU A 226 25.84 -7.55 12.32
C LEU A 226 26.30 -6.84 13.60
N SER A 227 26.32 -5.50 13.55
CA SER A 227 26.62 -4.71 14.73
C SER A 227 25.57 -4.93 15.84
N PRO A 228 25.94 -4.79 17.13
CA PRO A 228 24.97 -4.87 18.23
C PRO A 228 23.80 -3.90 18.08
N ARG A 229 24.07 -2.69 17.55
CA ARG A 229 23.04 -1.68 17.30
C ARG A 229 22.03 -2.14 16.23
N MET A 230 22.50 -2.75 15.15
CA MET A 230 21.63 -3.24 14.09
C MET A 230 20.77 -4.42 14.57
N LEU A 231 21.34 -5.32 15.38
CA LEU A 231 20.59 -6.41 16.01
C LEU A 231 19.52 -5.89 16.96
N ALA A 232 19.84 -4.87 17.76
CA ALA A 232 18.86 -4.24 18.63
C ALA A 232 17.65 -3.71 17.82
N VAL A 233 17.90 -3.01 16.71
CA VAL A 233 16.85 -2.53 15.80
C VAL A 233 16.04 -3.68 15.19
N PHE A 234 16.68 -4.78 14.78
CA PHE A 234 15.97 -5.91 14.17
C PHE A 234 15.10 -6.68 15.17
N CYS A 235 15.47 -6.68 16.45
CA CYS A 235 14.77 -7.38 17.52
C CYS A 235 13.73 -6.49 18.24
N ASP A 236 13.67 -5.21 17.92
CA ASP A 236 12.81 -4.23 18.59
C ASP A 236 11.53 -3.96 17.78
N PRO A 237 10.35 -4.32 18.32
CA PRO A 237 9.07 -4.11 17.64
C PRO A 237 8.71 -2.63 17.42
N GLU A 238 9.34 -1.68 18.14
CA GLU A 238 9.12 -0.25 17.90
C GLU A 238 9.62 0.20 16.52
N HIS A 239 10.58 -0.52 15.94
CA HIS A 239 11.16 -0.19 14.63
C HIS A 239 10.44 -0.92 13.47
N GLY A 240 9.61 -1.92 13.76
CA GLY A 240 8.88 -2.71 12.77
C GLY A 240 8.84 -4.20 13.12
N LEU A 241 8.86 -5.05 12.09
CA LEU A 241 8.78 -6.51 12.22
C LEU A 241 9.92 -7.18 11.48
N THR A 242 10.61 -8.07 12.17
CA THR A 242 11.56 -9.01 11.55
C THR A 242 11.01 -10.42 11.66
N LEU A 243 10.91 -11.10 10.52
CA LEU A 243 10.63 -12.53 10.43
C LEU A 243 11.92 -13.28 10.11
N ALA A 244 12.18 -14.36 10.85
CA ALA A 244 13.19 -15.34 10.50
C ALA A 244 12.51 -16.60 9.95
N ALA A 245 13.19 -17.29 9.03
CA ALA A 245 12.72 -18.54 8.47
C ALA A 245 13.80 -19.62 8.56
N ARG A 246 13.39 -20.84 8.91
CA ARG A 246 14.22 -22.04 8.98
C ARG A 246 13.53 -23.20 8.24
N PRO A 247 14.24 -24.26 7.84
CA PRO A 247 13.61 -25.46 7.33
C PRO A 247 12.58 -26.04 8.31
N ALA A 248 11.45 -26.56 7.80
CA ALA A 248 10.39 -27.12 8.64
C ALA A 248 10.89 -28.28 9.51
N GLU A 249 11.82 -29.09 8.99
CA GLU A 249 12.48 -30.20 9.68
C GLU A 249 13.32 -29.79 10.90
N GLY A 250 13.63 -28.50 11.05
CA GLY A 250 14.49 -27.99 12.11
C GLY A 250 15.74 -27.28 11.60
N GLY A 251 16.63 -26.96 12.53
CA GLY A 251 17.94 -26.39 12.24
C GLY A 251 18.00 -24.85 12.33
N GLU A 252 19.07 -24.31 11.76
CA GLU A 252 19.41 -22.90 11.82
C GLU A 252 18.50 -22.04 10.90
N PRO A 253 18.33 -20.74 11.21
CA PRO A 253 17.64 -19.82 10.32
C PRO A 253 18.41 -19.72 8.99
N VAL A 254 17.68 -19.71 7.86
CA VAL A 254 18.22 -19.61 6.50
C VAL A 254 17.79 -18.31 5.79
N ALA A 255 16.86 -17.55 6.36
CA ALA A 255 16.44 -16.27 5.82
C ALA A 255 15.91 -15.30 6.88
N LEU A 256 16.03 -14.01 6.59
CA LEU A 256 15.41 -12.89 7.29
C LEU A 256 14.59 -12.05 6.33
N ALA A 257 13.47 -11.54 6.82
CA ALA A 257 12.64 -10.59 6.13
C ALA A 257 12.22 -9.49 7.12
N HIS A 258 12.43 -8.24 6.74
CA HIS A 258 12.10 -7.09 7.55
C HIS A 258 10.97 -6.31 6.89
N LEU A 259 10.04 -5.82 7.71
CA LEU A 259 9.07 -4.78 7.39
C LEU A 259 9.29 -3.65 8.41
N MET A 260 9.98 -2.60 8.00
CA MET A 260 10.39 -1.49 8.87
C MET A 260 9.47 -0.29 8.67
N TYR A 261 9.23 0.48 9.74
CA TYR A 261 8.60 1.78 9.62
C TYR A 261 9.53 2.76 8.91
N THR A 262 8.94 3.65 8.12
CA THR A 262 9.65 4.75 7.48
C THR A 262 9.17 6.08 8.06
N PRO A 263 9.91 7.18 7.86
CA PRO A 263 9.43 8.53 8.19
C PRO A 263 8.18 8.94 7.39
N ASP A 264 7.94 8.31 6.24
CA ASP A 264 6.79 8.60 5.38
C ASP A 264 5.53 7.94 5.95
N PRO A 265 4.47 8.70 6.27
CA PRO A 265 3.25 8.15 6.83
C PRO A 265 2.60 7.08 5.93
N GLY A 266 2.25 5.93 6.52
CA GLY A 266 1.60 4.83 5.80
C GLY A 266 2.53 4.06 4.85
N VAL A 267 3.84 4.29 4.90
CA VAL A 267 4.81 3.58 4.06
C VAL A 267 5.70 2.70 4.92
N GLY A 268 5.77 1.41 4.58
CA GLY A 268 6.73 0.47 5.15
C GLY A 268 7.84 0.12 4.17
N GLU A 269 9.03 -0.18 4.67
CA GLU A 269 10.14 -0.66 3.86
C GLU A 269 10.37 -2.15 4.08
N VAL A 270 10.46 -2.93 2.99
CA VAL A 270 10.80 -4.35 3.05
C VAL A 270 12.20 -4.64 2.57
N ALA A 271 12.86 -5.56 3.26
CA ALA A 271 14.15 -6.06 2.86
C ALA A 271 14.39 -7.50 3.30
N PHE A 272 15.18 -8.23 2.51
CA PHE A 272 15.32 -9.68 2.64
C PHE A 272 16.79 -10.10 2.60
N LEU A 273 17.16 -11.05 3.47
CA LEU A 273 18.43 -11.76 3.44
C LEU A 273 18.12 -13.26 3.33
N VAL A 274 18.68 -13.95 2.35
CA VAL A 274 18.49 -15.40 2.16
C VAL A 274 19.85 -16.03 1.97
N GLU A 275 20.18 -17.01 2.81
CA GLU A 275 21.43 -17.78 2.72
C GLU A 275 21.58 -18.39 1.33
N ASP A 276 22.79 -18.33 0.78
CA ASP A 276 23.11 -18.66 -0.61
C ASP A 276 22.58 -20.05 -1.03
N SER A 277 22.71 -21.05 -0.16
CA SER A 277 22.24 -22.43 -0.40
C SER A 277 20.71 -22.57 -0.50
N CYS A 278 19.96 -21.57 -0.03
CA CYS A 278 18.50 -21.55 -0.03
C CYS A 278 17.92 -20.57 -1.07
N GLN A 279 18.76 -19.91 -1.85
CA GLN A 279 18.32 -19.01 -2.93
C GLN A 279 17.70 -19.79 -4.09
N GLN A 280 16.94 -19.09 -4.95
CA GLN A 280 16.21 -19.66 -6.11
C GLN A 280 15.19 -20.77 -5.77
N ARG A 281 14.91 -21.03 -4.50
CA ARG A 281 13.88 -21.99 -4.04
C ARG A 281 12.53 -21.33 -3.70
N GLY A 282 12.36 -20.05 -4.02
CA GLY A 282 11.13 -19.30 -3.76
C GLY A 282 10.98 -18.77 -2.33
N VAL A 283 12.01 -18.88 -1.49
CA VAL A 283 12.02 -18.40 -0.09
C VAL A 283 11.71 -16.90 -0.02
N GLY A 284 12.47 -16.08 -0.76
CA GLY A 284 12.27 -14.62 -0.78
C GLY A 284 10.87 -14.20 -1.24
N SER A 285 10.35 -14.83 -2.30
CA SER A 285 8.99 -14.57 -2.78
C SER A 285 7.91 -14.95 -1.76
N ALA A 286 8.12 -16.04 -1.02
CA ALA A 286 7.19 -16.48 0.01
C ALA A 286 7.17 -15.49 1.19
N LEU A 287 8.35 -15.06 1.66
CA LEU A 287 8.47 -14.06 2.71
C LEU A 287 7.91 -12.70 2.29
N ALA A 288 8.13 -12.26 1.05
CA ALA A 288 7.58 -11.01 0.53
C ALA A 288 6.04 -10.99 0.54
N ARG A 289 5.39 -12.11 0.17
CA ARG A 289 3.93 -12.25 0.28
C ARG A 289 3.43 -12.20 1.72
N THR A 290 4.14 -12.86 2.63
CA THR A 290 3.81 -12.83 4.06
C THR A 290 3.90 -11.41 4.61
N LEU A 291 5.00 -10.71 4.37
CA LEU A 291 5.18 -9.33 4.84
C LEU A 291 4.18 -8.36 4.20
N THR A 292 3.79 -8.55 2.93
CA THR A 292 2.78 -7.70 2.28
C THR A 292 1.40 -7.91 2.91
N THR A 293 1.04 -9.15 3.26
CA THR A 293 -0.18 -9.43 4.01
C THR A 293 -0.16 -8.76 5.39
N ILE A 294 0.98 -8.77 6.07
CA ILE A 294 1.14 -8.12 7.38
C ILE A 294 1.13 -6.59 7.23
N ALA A 295 1.75 -6.03 6.20
CA ALA A 295 1.70 -4.60 5.90
C ALA A 295 0.26 -4.13 5.65
N ALA A 296 -0.53 -4.94 4.94
CA ALA A 296 -1.96 -4.70 4.79
C ALA A 296 -2.67 -4.77 6.13
N ASP A 297 -2.29 -5.71 7.00
CA ASP A 297 -2.85 -5.82 8.34
C ASP A 297 -2.58 -4.59 9.21
N TRP A 298 -1.39 -4.01 9.07
CA TRP A 298 -0.94 -2.78 9.72
C TRP A 298 -1.56 -1.51 9.12
N GLY A 299 -2.33 -1.61 8.03
CA GLY A 299 -2.93 -0.46 7.36
C GLY A 299 -1.92 0.41 6.59
N LEU A 300 -0.77 -0.15 6.19
CA LEU A 300 0.17 0.56 5.33
C LEU A 300 -0.43 0.75 3.94
N ALA A 301 -0.27 1.93 3.37
CA ALA A 301 -0.70 2.28 2.01
C ALA A 301 0.24 1.68 0.95
N GLU A 302 1.54 1.68 1.25
CA GLU A 302 2.59 1.27 0.33
C GLU A 302 3.70 0.49 1.06
N VAL A 303 4.22 -0.52 0.38
CA VAL A 303 5.48 -1.18 0.72
C VAL A 303 6.53 -0.80 -0.30
N ARG A 304 7.67 -0.29 0.18
CA ARG A 304 8.82 0.06 -0.65
C ARG A 304 9.93 -0.95 -0.47
N ALA A 305 10.75 -1.11 -1.51
CA ALA A 305 12.02 -1.78 -1.39
C ALA A 305 13.07 -1.04 -2.20
N GLU A 306 14.25 -0.84 -1.62
CA GLU A 306 15.42 -0.35 -2.34
C GLU A 306 16.41 -1.50 -2.57
N THR A 307 16.97 -1.58 -3.78
CA THR A 307 17.95 -2.61 -4.09
C THR A 307 18.97 -2.14 -5.11
N VAL A 308 20.18 -2.73 -5.12
CA VAL A 308 21.18 -2.41 -6.15
C VAL A 308 20.67 -2.78 -7.55
N ALA A 309 21.04 -1.99 -8.56
CA ALA A 309 20.57 -2.19 -9.94
C ALA A 309 20.88 -3.60 -10.51
N GLY A 310 21.95 -4.24 -10.02
CA GLY A 310 22.32 -5.61 -10.38
C GLY A 310 21.51 -6.73 -9.70
N ASN A 311 20.68 -6.43 -8.69
CA ASN A 311 19.94 -7.45 -7.93
C ASN A 311 18.66 -7.89 -8.68
N ARG A 312 18.85 -8.57 -9.80
CA ARG A 312 17.77 -9.12 -10.62
C ARG A 312 16.79 -10.02 -9.85
N PRO A 313 17.22 -10.88 -8.89
CA PRO A 313 16.29 -11.68 -8.09
C PRO A 313 15.30 -10.82 -7.29
N MET A 314 15.77 -9.79 -6.59
CA MET A 314 14.91 -8.90 -5.80
C MET A 314 13.93 -8.13 -6.70
N GLN A 315 14.43 -7.57 -7.81
CA GLN A 315 13.56 -6.90 -8.77
C GLN A 315 12.47 -7.83 -9.34
N ARG A 316 12.79 -9.11 -9.56
CA ARG A 316 11.80 -10.11 -9.99
C ARG A 316 10.75 -10.35 -8.92
N ILE A 317 11.13 -10.50 -7.65
CA ILE A 317 10.19 -10.65 -6.52
C ILE A 317 9.22 -9.47 -6.52
N MET A 318 9.73 -8.25 -6.55
CA MET A 318 8.90 -7.04 -6.53
C MET A 318 7.97 -6.94 -7.75
N ARG A 319 8.46 -7.22 -8.97
CA ARG A 319 7.60 -7.26 -10.18
C ARG A 319 6.48 -8.29 -10.06
N THR A 320 6.79 -9.49 -9.58
CA THR A 320 5.80 -10.56 -9.41
C THR A 320 4.73 -10.19 -8.37
N MET A 321 5.08 -9.37 -7.38
CA MET A 321 4.12 -8.81 -6.42
C MET A 321 3.25 -7.69 -7.00
N GLY A 322 3.54 -7.22 -8.23
CA GLY A 322 2.84 -6.09 -8.86
C GLY A 322 3.48 -4.72 -8.58
N ALA A 323 4.71 -4.68 -8.07
CA ALA A 323 5.39 -3.42 -7.79
C ALA A 323 5.84 -2.71 -9.07
N THR A 324 5.76 -1.38 -9.06
CA THR A 324 6.36 -0.52 -10.08
C THR A 324 7.83 -0.26 -9.75
N LEU A 325 8.72 -0.42 -10.72
CA LEU A 325 10.15 -0.15 -10.55
C LEU A 325 10.52 1.15 -11.25
N ARG A 326 11.20 2.04 -10.52
CA ARG A 326 11.77 3.26 -11.10
C ARG A 326 13.07 2.93 -11.84
N ALA A 327 13.45 3.81 -12.77
CA ALA A 327 14.74 3.72 -13.45
C ALA A 327 15.89 3.80 -12.42
N PRO A 328 17.03 3.13 -12.65
CA PRO A 328 18.14 3.17 -11.72
C PRO A 328 18.64 4.60 -11.48
N GLN A 329 18.82 4.98 -10.21
CA GLN A 329 19.41 6.25 -9.79
C GLN A 329 20.54 5.97 -8.83
N HIS A 330 21.72 6.57 -9.05
CA HIS A 330 22.92 6.38 -8.22
C HIS A 330 23.30 4.90 -7.94
N GLY A 331 22.97 4.00 -8.87
CA GLY A 331 23.26 2.56 -8.76
C GLY A 331 22.23 1.73 -7.98
N THR A 332 21.15 2.35 -7.48
CA THR A 332 20.03 1.66 -6.84
C THR A 332 18.76 1.74 -7.70
N VAL A 333 17.82 0.85 -7.41
CA VAL A 333 16.50 0.74 -8.03
C VAL A 333 15.49 0.69 -6.89
N GLN A 334 14.53 1.60 -6.93
CA GLN A 334 13.41 1.62 -6.00
C GLN A 334 12.21 0.90 -6.61
N ALA A 335 11.62 -0.01 -5.83
CA ALA A 335 10.36 -0.67 -6.13
C ALA A 335 9.28 -0.19 -5.16
N ARG A 336 8.11 0.17 -5.69
CA ARG A 336 6.95 0.63 -4.92
C ARG A 336 5.77 -0.30 -5.15
N LEU A 337 5.25 -0.89 -4.08
CA LEU A 337 4.15 -1.84 -4.09
C LEU A 337 2.95 -1.27 -3.31
N PRO A 338 1.85 -0.93 -3.98
CA PRO A 338 0.63 -0.49 -3.31
C PRO A 338 -0.01 -1.65 -2.57
N VAL A 339 -0.29 -1.47 -1.28
CA VAL A 339 -0.75 -2.56 -0.42
C VAL A 339 -2.24 -2.82 -0.60
N ALA A 340 -3.05 -1.76 -0.77
CA ALA A 340 -4.52 -1.82 -0.87
C ALA A 340 -5.08 -2.63 -2.06
N GLY A 341 -4.25 -3.08 -3.00
CA GLY A 341 -4.64 -3.90 -4.16
C GLY A 341 -3.77 -5.15 -4.37
N SER A 342 -2.85 -5.44 -3.45
CA SER A 342 -1.85 -6.52 -3.58
C SER A 342 -2.22 -7.81 -2.84
N VAL A 343 -3.30 -7.79 -2.03
CA VAL A 343 -3.87 -9.00 -1.43
C VAL A 343 -4.83 -9.60 -2.47
N PRO A 344 -4.53 -10.78 -3.05
CA PRO A 344 -5.45 -11.40 -3.99
C PRO A 344 -6.78 -11.68 -3.28
N PRO A 345 -7.94 -11.52 -3.95
CA PRO A 345 -9.21 -11.99 -3.40
C PRO A 345 -9.04 -13.46 -3.00
N ARG A 346 -9.46 -13.80 -1.77
CA ARG A 346 -9.38 -15.16 -1.23
C ARG A 346 -9.94 -16.16 -2.26
N ARG A 347 -9.19 -17.24 -2.50
CA ARG A 347 -9.53 -18.27 -3.50
C ARG A 347 -10.99 -18.75 -3.36
N PRO A 348 -11.67 -19.00 -4.49
CA PRO A 348 -13.05 -19.46 -4.49
C PRO A 348 -13.20 -20.86 -3.87
N GLY A 349 -14.33 -21.08 -3.20
CA GLY A 349 -14.69 -22.36 -2.59
C GLY A 349 -14.91 -23.48 -3.61
N ARG A 350 -14.96 -24.72 -3.11
CA ARG A 350 -14.95 -26.02 -3.82
C ARG A 350 -15.97 -26.23 -4.97
N LEU A 351 -16.83 -25.28 -5.31
CA LEU A 351 -17.79 -25.42 -6.42
C LEU A 351 -17.23 -24.89 -7.75
N THR A 352 -16.24 -24.00 -7.74
CA THR A 352 -15.67 -23.45 -8.98
C THR A 352 -14.56 -24.34 -9.57
N SER A 353 -13.98 -25.26 -8.77
CA SER A 353 -13.04 -26.27 -9.30
C SER A 353 -13.73 -27.37 -10.12
N LEU A 354 -15.05 -27.54 -9.98
CA LEU A 354 -15.83 -28.50 -10.76
C LEU A 354 -16.20 -27.96 -12.16
N MET A 355 -16.07 -26.65 -12.41
CA MET A 355 -16.38 -26.03 -13.70
C MET A 355 -15.13 -25.72 -14.57
N SER A 356 -13.94 -26.10 -14.10
CA SER A 356 -12.67 -25.85 -14.79
C SER A 356 -11.99 -27.13 -15.31
N GLU A 357 -12.65 -28.29 -15.26
CA GLU A 357 -12.13 -29.49 -15.93
C GLU A 357 -12.35 -29.40 -17.46
N PRO A 358 -11.30 -29.46 -18.28
CA PRO A 358 -11.44 -29.51 -19.73
C PRO A 358 -11.83 -30.94 -20.15
N GLY A 359 -13.12 -31.17 -20.41
CA GLY A 359 -13.59 -32.50 -20.82
C GLY A 359 -15.11 -32.66 -20.87
N ALA A 360 -15.82 -31.82 -21.62
CA ALA A 360 -17.21 -32.09 -21.99
C ALA A 360 -17.46 -31.66 -23.45
N ALA A 361 -16.78 -32.33 -24.38
CA ALA A 361 -17.25 -32.40 -25.76
C ALA A 361 -18.50 -33.29 -25.77
N GLY A 362 -19.68 -32.67 -25.87
CA GLY A 362 -20.98 -33.35 -25.87
C GLY A 362 -21.86 -32.86 -27.01
N GLN A 363 -21.62 -33.46 -28.19
CA GLN A 363 -22.58 -33.81 -29.23
C GLN A 363 -23.50 -32.72 -29.82
N ARG A 364 -23.21 -32.39 -31.09
CA ARG A 364 -24.23 -32.02 -32.09
C ARG A 364 -25.27 -33.13 -32.17
N LEU A 365 -26.55 -32.78 -32.20
CA LEU A 365 -27.59 -33.58 -32.83
C LEU A 365 -28.58 -32.65 -33.54
N ALA A 366 -28.66 -32.88 -34.85
CA ALA A 366 -29.72 -32.63 -35.84
C ALA A 366 -30.45 -31.28 -35.83
#